data_AF-A0A7L3ZFA3-F1
#
_entry.id   AF-A0A7L3ZFA3-F1
#
_cell.length_a   1.000
_cell.length_b   1.000
_cell.length_c   1.000
_cell.angle_alpha   90.00
_cell.angle_beta   90.00
_cell.angle_gamma   90.00
#
_symmetry.space_group_name_H-M   'P 1'
#
loop_
_entity.id
_entity.type
_entity.pdbx_description
1 polymer ?
#
loop_
_entity_poly.entity_id
_entity_poly.type
_entity_poly.pdbx_seq_one_letter_code
_entity_poly.pdbx_strand_id
1 'polypeptide(L)'
;MAYFVLFLGVCFVLGALAVASNPSPYYGVVGLVLGSAAGCGWLLSLGASFISLVLFMVYLGGMLVVFVYSVSLAADPFPEAWGDWRVVAYGAGFV
;
A
#
# COMPACT_ATOMS: atom_id res chain seq x y z
N MET A 1 -5.01 -14.83 -19.03
CA MET A 1 -5.77 -13.90 -18.16
C MET A 1 -5.77 -14.31 -16.69
N ALA A 2 -6.08 -15.55 -16.33
CA ALA A 2 -6.08 -15.99 -14.93
C ALA A 2 -4.77 -15.74 -14.17
N TYR A 3 -3.61 -16.03 -14.77
CA TYR A 3 -2.30 -15.79 -14.15
C TYR A 3 -2.00 -14.31 -13.88
N PHE A 4 -2.46 -13.40 -14.76
CA PHE A 4 -2.27 -11.96 -14.60
C PHE A 4 -3.09 -11.42 -13.44
N VAL A 5 -4.34 -11.88 -13.31
CA VAL A 5 -5.22 -11.53 -12.18
C VAL A 5 -4.67 -12.08 -10.86
N LEU A 6 -4.18 -13.33 -10.86
CA LEU A 6 -3.52 -13.92 -9.69
C LEU A 6 -2.27 -13.14 -9.28
N PHE A 7 -1.42 -12.75 -10.23
CA PHE A 7 -0.24 -11.94 -9.97
C PHE A 7 -0.61 -10.59 -9.33
N LEU A 8 -1.60 -9.89 -9.90
CA LEU A 8 -2.12 -8.65 -9.32
C LEU A 8 -2.70 -8.86 -7.92
N GLY A 9 -3.39 -9.97 -7.68
CA GLY A 9 -3.90 -10.33 -6.37
C GLY A 9 -2.79 -10.55 -5.34
N VAL A 10 -1.70 -11.23 -5.72
CA VAL A 10 -0.52 -11.39 -4.85
C VAL A 10 0.11 -10.02 -4.55
N CYS A 11 0.29 -9.16 -5.55
CA CYS A 11 0.80 -7.81 -5.35
C CYS A 11 -0.10 -6.99 -4.41
N PHE A 12 -1.42 -7.13 -4.52
CA PHE A 12 -2.37 -6.47 -3.65
C PHE A 12 -2.23 -6.93 -2.19
N VAL A 13 -2.14 -8.23 -1.95
CA VAL A 13 -1.95 -8.81 -0.61
C VAL A 13 -0.61 -8.37 -0.02
N LEU A 14 0.47 -8.38 -0.81
CA LEU A 14 1.77 -7.87 -0.38
C LEU A 14 1.73 -6.38 -0.02
N GLY A 15 1.04 -5.56 -0.82
CA GLY A 15 0.80 -4.15 -0.53
C GLY A 15 -0.02 -3.92 0.75
N ALA A 16 -1.00 -4.78 1.02
CA ALA A 16 -1.79 -4.71 2.26
C ALA A 16 -0.97 -5.15 3.49
N LEU A 17 -0.21 -6.24 3.39
CA LEU A 17 0.70 -6.72 4.44
C LEU A 17 1.78 -5.67 4.77
N ALA A 18 2.31 -5.04 3.73
CA ALA A 18 3.22 -3.92 3.80
C ALA A 18 2.69 -2.79 4.72
N VAL A 19 1.42 -2.42 4.56
CA VAL A 19 0.77 -1.40 5.41
C VAL A 19 0.46 -1.95 6.80
N ALA A 20 -0.01 -3.20 6.88
CA ALA A 20 -0.42 -3.85 8.14
C ALA A 20 0.75 -4.14 9.10
N SER A 21 1.98 -4.28 8.58
CA SER A 21 3.20 -4.46 9.39
C SER A 21 3.55 -3.26 10.28
N ASN A 22 2.76 -2.18 10.26
CA ASN A 22 2.98 -0.94 11.00
C ASN A 22 4.43 -0.40 10.91
N PRO A 23 5.05 -0.33 9.72
CA PRO A 23 6.30 0.41 9.57
C PRO A 23 6.05 1.91 9.77
N SER A 24 7.11 2.70 9.93
CA SER A 24 6.96 4.15 9.99
C SER A 24 6.17 4.69 8.78
N PRO A 25 5.39 5.77 8.94
CA PRO A 25 4.47 6.26 7.90
C PRO A 25 5.13 6.51 6.53
N TYR A 26 6.42 6.84 6.51
CA TYR A 26 7.23 6.97 5.30
C TYR A 26 7.22 5.70 4.42
N TYR A 27 7.38 4.53 5.02
CA TYR A 27 7.40 3.26 4.29
C TYR A 27 5.98 2.72 4.02
N GLY A 28 5.02 3.04 4.88
CA GLY A 28 3.61 2.66 4.69
C GLY A 28 2.99 3.20 3.40
N VAL A 29 3.39 4.42 2.97
CA VAL A 29 2.95 5.01 1.69
C VAL A 29 3.30 4.12 0.50
N VAL A 30 4.49 3.51 0.50
CA VAL A 30 4.93 2.65 -0.60
C VAL A 30 4.01 1.43 -0.72
N GLY A 31 3.61 0.84 0.40
CA GLY A 31 2.62 -0.25 0.45
C GLY A 31 1.24 0.17 -0.07
N LEU A 32 0.76 1.36 0.33
CA LEU A 32 -0.51 1.92 -0.13
C LEU A 32 -0.52 2.18 -1.64
N VAL A 33 0.56 2.72 -2.20
CA VAL A 33 0.71 2.98 -3.65
C VAL A 33 0.68 1.65 -4.42
N LEU A 34 1.44 0.66 -3.95
CA LEU A 34 1.56 -0.63 -4.62
C LEU A 34 0.23 -1.42 -4.57
N GLY A 35 -0.44 -1.41 -3.41
CA GLY A 35 -1.76 -2.00 -3.23
C GLY A 35 -2.84 -1.32 -4.08
N SER A 36 -2.90 0.01 -4.09
CA SER A 36 -3.88 0.75 -4.90
C SER A 36 -3.68 0.56 -6.40
N ALA A 37 -2.44 0.55 -6.90
CA ALA A 37 -2.13 0.25 -8.29
C ALA A 37 -2.53 -1.19 -8.69
N ALA A 38 -2.19 -2.18 -7.85
CA ALA A 38 -2.55 -3.57 -8.09
C ALA A 38 -4.09 -3.78 -8.08
N GLY A 39 -4.79 -3.16 -7.13
CA GLY A 39 -6.25 -3.18 -7.05
C GLY A 39 -6.92 -2.54 -8.27
N CYS A 40 -6.40 -1.41 -8.75
CA CYS A 40 -6.88 -0.78 -9.99
C CYS A 40 -6.67 -1.69 -11.20
N GLY A 41 -5.48 -2.32 -11.33
CA GLY A 41 -5.20 -3.29 -12.38
C GLY A 41 -6.16 -4.48 -12.37
N TRP A 42 -6.54 -4.96 -11.18
CA TRP A 42 -7.51 -6.03 -11.02
C TRP A 42 -8.91 -5.57 -11.46
N LEU A 43 -9.39 -4.41 -11.01
CA LEU A 43 -10.70 -3.86 -11.44
C LEU A 43 -10.77 -3.63 -12.95
N LEU A 44 -9.69 -3.17 -13.57
CA LEU A 44 -9.57 -3.03 -15.02
C LEU A 44 -9.72 -4.37 -15.73
N SER A 45 -9.13 -5.45 -15.18
CA SER A 45 -9.24 -6.79 -15.76
C SER A 45 -10.66 -7.37 -15.70
N LEU A 46 -11.50 -6.88 -14.77
CA LEU A 46 -12.92 -7.23 -14.65
C LEU A 46 -13.83 -6.33 -15.49
N GLY A 47 -13.29 -5.34 -16.20
CA GLY A 47 -14.04 -4.37 -17.00
C GLY A 47 -14.62 -3.19 -16.22
N ALA A 48 -14.33 -3.07 -14.91
CA ALA A 48 -14.81 -2.00 -14.05
C ALA A 48 -13.92 -0.74 -14.11
N SER A 49 -13.75 -0.18 -15.32
CA SER A 49 -12.80 0.93 -15.58
C SER A 49 -13.14 2.21 -14.83
N PHE A 50 -14.41 2.63 -14.77
CA PHE A 50 -14.81 3.83 -14.04
C PHE A 50 -14.47 3.76 -12.54
N ILE A 51 -14.76 2.61 -11.90
CA ILE A 51 -14.49 2.39 -10.49
C ILE A 51 -12.97 2.40 -10.22
N SER A 52 -12.16 1.82 -11.12
CA SER A 52 -10.70 1.87 -11.02
C SER A 52 -10.15 3.29 -11.07
N LEU A 53 -10.70 4.15 -11.93
CA LEU A 53 -10.28 5.55 -12.05
C LEU A 53 -10.65 6.36 -10.81
N VAL A 54 -11.84 6.14 -10.24
CA VAL A 54 -12.24 6.78 -8.98
C VAL A 54 -11.31 6.36 -7.83
N LEU A 55 -11.01 5.06 -7.72
CA LEU A 55 -10.03 4.57 -6.74
C LEU A 55 -8.66 5.20 -6.94
N PHE A 56 -8.15 5.24 -8.16
CA PHE A 56 -6.86 5.87 -8.45
C PHE A 56 -6.87 7.35 -8.07
N MET A 57 -7.88 8.11 -8.49
CA MET A 57 -7.92 9.55 -8.29
C MET A 57 -8.13 9.95 -6.82
N VAL A 58 -9.00 9.23 -6.10
CA VAL A 58 -9.29 9.52 -4.68
C VAL A 58 -8.20 8.97 -3.75
N TYR A 59 -7.72 7.75 -4.00
CA TYR A 59 -6.78 7.04 -3.12
C TYR A 59 -5.33 7.50 -3.36
N LEU A 60 -4.87 7.48 -4.61
CA LEU A 60 -3.52 7.99 -4.96
C LEU A 60 -3.47 9.51 -5.04
N GLY A 61 -4.52 10.17 -5.53
CA GLY A 61 -4.53 11.64 -5.63
C GLY A 61 -4.89 12.33 -4.32
N GLY A 62 -6.03 11.98 -3.72
CA GLY A 62 -6.55 12.66 -2.53
C GLY A 62 -5.87 12.25 -1.23
N MET A 63 -5.85 10.94 -0.94
CA MET A 63 -5.39 10.46 0.37
C MET A 63 -3.87 10.48 0.52
N LEU A 64 -3.09 10.19 -0.53
CA LEU A 64 -1.64 10.23 -0.41
C LEU A 64 -1.09 11.64 -0.19
N VAL A 65 -1.69 12.68 -0.76
CA VAL A 65 -1.20 14.06 -0.54
C VAL A 65 -1.35 14.46 0.92
N VAL A 66 -2.50 14.17 1.53
CA VAL A 66 -2.74 14.42 2.97
C VAL A 66 -1.85 13.54 3.84
N PHE A 67 -1.64 12.29 3.42
CA PHE A 67 -0.79 11.34 4.14
C PHE A 67 0.66 11.80 4.15
N VAL A 68 1.26 12.10 2.98
CA VAL A 68 2.64 12.60 2.85
C VAL A 68 2.83 13.91 3.62
N TYR A 69 1.85 14.81 3.58
CA TYR A 69 1.90 16.04 4.37
C TYR A 69 1.96 15.73 5.87
N SER A 70 1.13 14.81 6.35
CA SER A 70 1.12 14.40 7.76
C SER A 70 2.42 13.67 8.14
N VAL A 71 2.96 12.82 7.27
CA VAL A 71 4.25 12.15 7.46
C VAL A 71 5.39 13.18 7.58
N SER A 72 5.37 14.23 6.76
CA SER A 72 6.39 15.28 6.81
C SER A 72 6.35 16.10 8.11
N LEU A 73 5.16 16.24 8.71
CA LEU A 73 4.99 16.90 10.01
C LEU A 73 5.35 15.98 11.20
N ALA A 74 5.18 14.68 11.03
CA ALA A 74 5.49 13.65 12.03
C ALA A 74 6.88 13.02 11.84
N ALA A 75 7.78 13.69 11.11
CA ALA A 75 9.10 13.14 10.79
C ALA A 75 9.98 13.05 12.04
N ASP A 76 9.97 11.89 12.69
CA ASP A 76 10.90 11.55 13.77
C ASP A 76 12.33 11.36 13.22
N PRO A 77 13.38 11.74 13.98
CA PRO A 77 14.78 11.70 13.54
C PRO A 77 15.35 10.28 13.30
N PHE A 78 14.65 9.22 13.74
CA PHE A 78 15.03 7.83 13.50
C PHE A 78 13.83 7.03 12.94
N PRO A 79 13.66 6.97 11.61
CA PRO A 79 12.56 6.21 11.02
C PRO A 79 12.78 4.70 11.15
N GLU A 80 11.88 4.00 11.84
CA GLU A 80 11.84 2.53 11.86
C GLU A 80 11.57 2.03 10.42
N ALA A 81 12.49 1.24 9.88
CA ALA A 81 12.44 0.72 8.52
C ALA A 81 11.88 -0.72 8.50
N TRP A 82 11.48 -1.20 7.32
CA TRP A 82 11.05 -2.61 7.16
C TRP A 82 12.12 -3.64 7.56
N GLY A 83 13.39 -3.23 7.66
CA GLY A 83 14.48 -4.08 8.13
C GLY A 83 14.54 -4.25 9.65
N ASP A 84 13.75 -3.51 10.43
CA ASP A 84 13.71 -3.70 11.87
C ASP A 84 13.04 -5.02 12.23
N TRP A 85 13.73 -5.81 13.06
CA TRP A 85 13.26 -7.13 13.49
C TRP A 85 11.87 -7.09 14.12
N ARG A 86 11.51 -5.97 14.76
CA ARG A 86 10.19 -5.72 15.35
C ARG A 86 9.10 -5.58 14.28
N VAL A 87 9.35 -4.82 13.21
CA VAL A 87 8.40 -4.62 12.11
C VAL A 87 8.21 -5.92 11.31
N VAL A 88 9.28 -6.69 11.12
CA VAL A 88 9.20 -8.02 10.51
C VAL A 88 8.42 -9.01 11.39
N ALA A 89 8.63 -8.98 12.71
CA ALA A 89 7.86 -9.78 13.66
C ALA A 89 6.36 -9.42 13.64
N TYR A 90 6.02 -8.13 13.58
CA TYR A 90 4.64 -7.66 13.41
C TYR A 90 4.02 -8.18 12.11
N GLY A 91 4.76 -8.10 10.99
CA GLY A 91 4.30 -8.62 9.69
C GLY A 91 4.13 -10.14 9.64
N ALA A 92 4.92 -10.88 10.42
CA ALA A 92 4.85 -12.34 10.53
C ALA A 92 3.81 -12.83 11.58
N GLY A 93 3.18 -11.92 12.32
CA GLY A 93 2.20 -12.25 13.36
C GLY A 93 2.78 -12.68 14.71
N PHE A 94 4.04 -12.33 15.00
CA PHE A 94 4.77 -12.78 16.19
C PHE A 94 4.72 -11.86 17.43
N VAL A 95 3.87 -10.81 17.44
CA VAL A 95 3.68 -9.80 18.53
C VAL A 95 4.82 -8.79 18.66
#